data_AF-D6RR21-F1
#
_entry.id   AF-D6RR21-F1
#
_cell.length_a   1.000
_cell.length_b   1.000
_cell.length_c   1.000
_cell.angle_alpha   90.00
_cell.angle_beta   90.00
_cell.angle_gamma   90.00
#
_symmetry.space_group_name_H-M   'P 1'
#
loop_
_entity.id
_entity.type
_entity.pdbx_description
1 polymer ?
#
loop_
_entity_poly.entity_id
_entity_poly.type
_entity_poly.pdbx_seq_one_letter_code
_entity_poly.pdbx_strand_id
1 'polypeptide(L)'
;MATATIAQHQAQHPWGGFSVQSPPPFAQNNAMSIHPVTSPPPFQHVTNGFGSASSSPPIRPRNDVDLNRDKLIAVLEYFSQTLAVPFNNRRLRLVVHGGACMLLHPMLYHLSLQQHQLHPTLPHRSSTRDVDYIHRSFVTEMAQLGVTNAAEKIKACIAATAQRFGLGLDWMNSDADIALPMATGPEGMSYDPIYYASVQPNNIDLHTIYRSLNGLLTLISVTPFWAVSLKLVRYTPQDAADICLLLRV
;
A
#
# COMPACT_ATOMS: atom_id res chain seq x y z
N MET A 1 7.40 -2.24 -60.85
CA MET A 1 6.09 -2.25 -60.19
C MET A 1 5.88 -3.64 -59.62
N ALA A 2 5.99 -3.79 -58.30
CA ALA A 2 5.80 -5.05 -57.60
C ALA A 2 4.88 -4.78 -56.40
N THR A 3 3.68 -5.33 -56.45
CA THR A 3 2.63 -5.22 -55.43
C THR A 3 2.86 -6.31 -54.39
N ALA A 4 3.22 -5.92 -53.16
CA ALA A 4 3.32 -6.82 -52.03
C ALA A 4 2.01 -6.80 -51.22
N THR A 5 1.35 -7.94 -51.14
CA THR A 5 0.12 -8.17 -50.38
C THR A 5 0.48 -8.45 -48.92
N ILE A 6 0.00 -7.62 -47.99
CA ILE A 6 0.14 -7.85 -46.54
C ILE A 6 -1.07 -8.66 -46.06
N ALA A 7 -0.82 -9.89 -45.60
CA ALA A 7 -1.80 -10.73 -44.94
C ALA A 7 -1.92 -10.32 -43.46
N GLN A 8 -3.12 -9.90 -43.05
CA GLN A 8 -3.49 -9.68 -41.66
C GLN A 8 -3.78 -11.03 -40.99
N HIS A 9 -2.94 -11.44 -40.04
CA HIS A 9 -3.27 -12.51 -39.09
C HIS A 9 -4.01 -11.91 -37.89
N GLN A 10 -5.32 -12.14 -37.84
CA GLN A 10 -6.13 -12.00 -36.62
C GLN A 10 -5.79 -13.15 -35.66
N ALA A 11 -5.13 -12.84 -34.55
CA ALA A 11 -4.99 -13.76 -33.43
C ALA A 11 -6.29 -13.73 -32.60
N GLN A 12 -7.02 -14.85 -32.63
CA GLN A 12 -8.18 -15.11 -31.80
C GLN A 12 -7.70 -15.49 -30.38
N HIS A 13 -8.11 -14.72 -29.37
CA HIS A 13 -7.91 -15.07 -27.97
C HIS A 13 -9.03 -15.98 -27.46
N PRO A 14 -8.73 -17.08 -26.74
CA PRO A 14 -9.74 -17.98 -26.20
C PRO A 14 -9.85 -17.81 -24.68
N TRP A 15 -10.73 -16.93 -24.20
CA TRP A 15 -11.21 -17.04 -22.81
C TRP A 15 -12.71 -16.75 -22.79
N GLY A 16 -13.45 -17.82 -22.51
CA GLY A 16 -14.91 -17.89 -22.53
C GLY A 16 -15.56 -17.14 -21.37
N GLY A 17 -16.86 -16.90 -21.56
CA GLY A 17 -17.68 -16.05 -20.71
C GLY A 17 -17.92 -16.63 -19.32
N PHE A 18 -17.91 -15.73 -18.33
CA PHE A 18 -18.45 -15.98 -17.02
C PHE A 18 -19.87 -15.41 -16.96
N SER A 19 -20.83 -16.31 -16.77
CA SER A 19 -22.24 -16.00 -16.53
C SER A 19 -22.41 -15.53 -15.08
N VAL A 20 -23.07 -14.38 -14.90
CA VAL A 20 -23.43 -13.81 -13.60
C VAL A 20 -24.69 -14.51 -13.11
N GLN A 21 -24.59 -15.31 -12.05
CA GLN A 21 -25.75 -15.84 -11.31
C GLN A 21 -26.14 -14.88 -10.19
N SER A 22 -27.39 -14.42 -10.22
CA SER A 22 -28.04 -13.63 -9.18
C SER A 22 -28.40 -14.52 -7.97
N PRO A 23 -28.29 -14.02 -6.72
CA PRO A 23 -28.79 -14.74 -5.55
C PRO A 23 -30.32 -14.59 -5.38
N PRO A 24 -31.00 -15.59 -4.78
CA PRO A 24 -32.45 -15.58 -4.55
C PRO A 24 -32.86 -14.70 -3.35
N PRO A 25 -34.13 -14.24 -3.28
CA PRO A 25 -34.67 -13.50 -2.14
C PRO A 25 -35.41 -14.40 -1.13
N PHE A 26 -35.76 -13.77 0.01
CA PHE A 26 -36.67 -14.17 1.10
C PHE A 26 -36.05 -14.81 2.36
N ALA A 27 -36.17 -14.12 3.50
CA ALA A 27 -37.30 -14.33 4.42
C ALA A 27 -37.33 -13.28 5.56
N GLN A 28 -38.48 -12.62 5.71
CA GLN A 28 -38.94 -11.94 6.93
C GLN A 28 -39.58 -12.98 7.86
N ASN A 29 -39.31 -12.93 9.18
CA ASN A 29 -40.34 -12.75 10.23
C ASN A 29 -39.86 -13.04 11.67
N ASN A 30 -40.54 -12.34 12.58
CA ASN A 30 -40.78 -12.56 14.02
C ASN A 30 -39.67 -12.16 15.00
N ALA A 31 -39.82 -11.14 15.86
CA ALA A 31 -40.84 -10.84 16.89
C ALA A 31 -40.46 -11.37 18.28
N MET A 32 -40.14 -10.39 19.14
CA MET A 32 -40.15 -10.28 20.61
C MET A 32 -40.11 -11.52 21.50
N SER A 33 -39.17 -11.50 22.45
CA SER A 33 -39.44 -11.87 23.84
C SER A 33 -38.69 -10.93 24.79
N ILE A 34 -39.45 -10.21 25.60
CA ILE A 34 -39.00 -9.31 26.66
C ILE A 34 -39.03 -10.10 27.97
N HIS A 35 -37.90 -10.22 28.66
CA HIS A 35 -37.82 -10.77 30.01
C HIS A 35 -37.43 -9.67 31.02
N PRO A 36 -38.02 -9.64 32.23
CA PRO A 36 -37.77 -8.60 33.21
C PRO A 36 -36.60 -8.90 34.17
N VAL A 37 -35.83 -7.83 34.43
CA VAL A 37 -35.24 -7.35 35.70
C VAL A 37 -34.69 -8.37 36.72
N THR A 38 -33.38 -8.25 36.99
CA THR A 38 -32.82 -8.40 38.36
C THR A 38 -31.67 -7.40 38.55
N SER A 39 -31.81 -6.53 39.55
CA SER A 39 -30.85 -5.52 39.97
C SER A 39 -29.60 -6.14 40.63
N PRO A 40 -28.37 -5.67 40.34
CA PRO A 40 -27.18 -6.08 41.09
C PRO A 40 -27.01 -5.28 42.40
N PRO A 41 -26.36 -5.87 43.42
CA PRO A 41 -26.11 -5.22 44.71
C PRO A 41 -25.05 -4.10 44.62
N PRO A 42 -25.01 -3.18 45.60
CA PRO A 42 -24.05 -2.08 45.61
C PRO A 42 -22.65 -2.59 45.93
N PHE A 43 -21.73 -2.45 44.98
CA PHE A 43 -20.32 -2.72 45.19
C PHE A 43 -19.69 -1.62 46.05
N GLN A 44 -19.02 -2.06 47.10
CA GLN A 44 -18.22 -1.23 48.00
C GLN A 44 -17.09 -0.55 47.20
N HIS A 45 -16.95 0.76 47.39
CA HIS A 45 -15.83 1.55 46.90
C HIS A 45 -14.53 1.05 47.53
N VAL A 46 -13.80 0.20 46.82
CA VAL A 46 -12.36 0.01 47.06
C VAL A 46 -11.67 1.20 46.39
N THR A 47 -11.11 2.10 47.19
CA THR A 47 -10.23 3.17 46.72
C THR A 47 -8.93 2.53 46.21
N ASN A 48 -8.95 2.11 44.94
CA ASN A 48 -7.76 1.71 44.22
C ASN A 48 -6.80 2.89 44.15
N GLY A 49 -5.63 2.70 44.74
CA GLY A 49 -4.49 3.60 44.58
C GLY A 49 -4.25 3.87 43.10
N PHE A 50 -4.03 5.14 42.78
CA PHE A 50 -3.65 5.61 41.45
C PHE A 50 -2.34 4.91 41.04
N GLY A 51 -2.48 3.79 40.35
CA GLY A 51 -1.40 3.15 39.62
C GLY A 51 -0.85 4.17 38.63
N SER A 52 0.42 4.50 38.80
CA SER A 52 1.19 5.33 37.87
C SER A 52 0.97 4.76 36.46
N ALA A 53 0.28 5.52 35.60
CA ALA A 53 0.05 5.14 34.23
C ALA A 53 1.41 4.86 33.59
N SER A 54 1.67 3.60 33.24
CA SER A 54 2.88 3.21 32.53
C SER A 54 2.86 3.91 31.17
N SER A 55 3.51 5.07 31.08
CA SER A 55 3.66 5.78 29.83
C SER A 55 4.49 4.90 28.91
N SER A 56 3.87 4.42 27.83
CA SER A 56 4.62 3.76 26.76
C SER A 56 5.74 4.71 26.30
N PRO A 57 6.96 4.20 26.06
CA PRO A 57 8.06 5.04 25.61
C PRO A 57 7.66 5.81 24.33
N PRO A 58 8.14 7.06 24.16
CA PRO A 58 7.82 7.86 22.98
C PRO A 58 8.31 7.16 21.70
N ILE A 59 7.50 7.22 20.64
CA ILE A 59 7.85 6.64 19.34
C ILE A 59 9.03 7.42 18.75
N ARG A 60 10.03 6.71 18.27
CA ARG A 60 11.23 7.33 17.67
C ARG A 60 10.86 7.97 16.32
N PRO A 61 11.45 9.12 15.95
CA PRO A 61 11.20 9.72 14.64
C PRO A 61 11.67 8.83 13.48
N ARG A 62 12.85 8.21 13.64
CA ARG A 62 13.52 7.41 12.59
C ARG A 62 13.45 5.91 12.86
N ASN A 63 13.23 5.15 11.80
CA ASN A 63 13.15 3.71 11.79
C ASN A 63 14.54 3.13 11.49
N ASP A 64 15.07 2.43 12.48
CA ASP A 64 16.30 1.65 12.39
C ASP A 64 16.02 0.16 12.23
N VAL A 65 14.75 -0.22 12.18
CA VAL A 65 14.31 -1.61 12.10
C VAL A 65 14.20 -2.05 10.65
N ASP A 66 15.05 -3.00 10.25
CA ASP A 66 14.95 -3.60 8.92
C ASP A 66 13.66 -4.46 8.80
N LEU A 67 13.00 -4.28 7.67
CA LEU A 67 11.78 -4.96 7.23
C LEU A 67 12.13 -5.88 6.07
N ASN A 68 12.24 -7.17 6.33
CA ASN A 68 12.24 -8.18 5.26
C ASN A 68 10.81 -8.36 4.71
N ARG A 69 10.65 -9.16 3.65
CA ARG A 69 9.37 -9.37 2.98
C ARG A 69 8.24 -9.79 3.94
N ASP A 70 8.47 -10.81 4.77
CA ASP A 70 7.42 -11.34 5.66
C ASP A 70 7.04 -10.35 6.75
N LYS A 71 8.04 -9.70 7.35
CA LYS A 71 7.81 -8.67 8.37
C LYS A 71 7.07 -7.47 7.78
N LEU A 72 7.42 -7.05 6.57
CA LEU A 72 6.73 -5.96 5.87
C LEU A 72 5.26 -6.31 5.61
N ILE A 73 4.97 -7.54 5.17
CA ILE A 73 3.58 -8.02 4.99
C ILE A 73 2.82 -7.98 6.32
N ALA A 74 3.41 -8.45 7.42
CA ALA A 74 2.75 -8.43 8.72
C ALA A 74 2.47 -7.00 9.24
N VAL A 75 3.41 -6.08 9.03
CA VAL A 75 3.25 -4.65 9.34
C VAL A 75 2.12 -4.04 8.50
N LEU A 76 2.10 -4.29 7.19
CA LEU A 76 1.07 -3.79 6.28
C LEU A 76 -0.32 -4.36 6.60
N GLU A 77 -0.40 -5.62 7.03
CA GLU A 77 -1.67 -6.23 7.41
C GLU A 77 -2.24 -5.56 8.65
N TYR A 78 -1.42 -5.33 9.69
CA TYR A 78 -1.86 -4.57 10.86
C TYR A 78 -2.20 -3.12 10.50
N PHE A 79 -1.37 -2.45 9.69
CA PHE A 79 -1.65 -1.10 9.21
C PHE A 79 -3.02 -1.04 8.54
N SER A 80 -3.36 -2.03 7.70
CA SER A 80 -4.68 -2.09 7.06
C SER A 80 -5.84 -2.14 8.05
N GLN A 81 -5.66 -2.78 9.20
CA GLN A 81 -6.68 -2.85 10.26
C GLN A 81 -6.84 -1.49 10.94
N THR A 82 -5.74 -0.75 11.14
CA THR A 82 -5.80 0.60 11.72
C THR A 82 -6.53 1.61 10.83
N LEU A 83 -6.63 1.35 9.52
CA LEU A 83 -7.35 2.22 8.58
C LEU A 83 -8.88 2.11 8.69
N ALA A 84 -9.40 0.99 9.22
CA ALA A 84 -10.83 0.68 9.21
C ALA A 84 -11.69 1.78 9.86
N VAL A 85 -11.38 2.16 11.10
CA VAL A 85 -12.18 3.16 11.83
C VAL A 85 -11.96 4.58 11.27
N PRO A 86 -10.72 5.09 11.08
CA PRO A 86 -10.51 6.46 10.62
C PRO A 86 -11.07 6.75 9.22
N PHE A 87 -11.15 5.73 8.37
CA PHE A 87 -11.64 5.84 7.00
C PHE A 87 -13.01 5.19 6.77
N ASN A 88 -13.76 4.86 7.84
CA ASN A 88 -15.12 4.30 7.76
C ASN A 88 -15.19 3.05 6.84
N ASN A 89 -14.27 2.10 7.00
CA ASN A 89 -14.13 0.88 6.19
C ASN A 89 -13.98 1.14 4.68
N ARG A 90 -13.55 2.34 4.28
CA ARG A 90 -13.24 2.65 2.89
C ARG A 90 -11.99 1.91 2.45
N ARG A 91 -12.03 1.37 1.23
CA ARG A 91 -10.86 0.81 0.56
C ARG A 91 -9.92 1.93 0.13
N LEU A 92 -8.67 1.86 0.55
CA LEU A 92 -7.62 2.80 0.21
C LEU A 92 -6.64 2.18 -0.78
N ARG A 93 -6.23 2.99 -1.74
CA ARG A 93 -5.10 2.72 -2.62
C ARG A 93 -3.99 3.69 -2.27
N LEU A 94 -2.77 3.19 -2.21
CA LEU A 94 -1.57 4.01 -2.11
C LEU A 94 -0.63 3.66 -3.25
N VAL A 95 -0.14 4.68 -3.94
CA VAL A 95 0.95 4.52 -4.91
C VAL A 95 2.26 4.61 -4.15
N VAL A 96 3.10 3.60 -4.29
CA VAL A 96 4.33 3.41 -3.53
C VAL A 96 5.54 3.22 -4.43
N HIS A 97 6.73 3.53 -3.91
CA HIS A 97 8.00 3.32 -4.62
C HIS A 97 9.09 2.79 -3.67
N GLY A 98 10.34 2.78 -4.12
CA GLY A 98 11.48 2.46 -3.27
C GLY A 98 11.67 0.96 -2.98
N GLY A 99 12.28 0.65 -1.84
CA GLY A 99 12.70 -0.71 -1.49
C GLY A 99 11.55 -1.68 -1.27
N ALA A 100 10.44 -1.20 -0.70
CA ALA A 100 9.22 -2.00 -0.49
C ALA A 100 8.68 -2.61 -1.80
N CYS A 101 8.77 -1.87 -2.91
CA CYS A 101 8.32 -2.35 -4.22
C CYS A 101 9.13 -3.56 -4.70
N MET A 102 10.45 -3.51 -4.52
CA MET A 102 11.35 -4.61 -4.87
C MET A 102 11.08 -5.86 -4.04
N LEU A 103 10.75 -5.67 -2.75
CA LEU A 103 10.50 -6.77 -1.82
C LEU A 103 9.14 -7.41 -1.99
N LEU A 104 8.10 -6.66 -2.37
CA LEU A 104 6.71 -7.15 -2.41
C LEU A 104 6.28 -7.59 -3.81
N HIS A 105 6.75 -6.94 -4.87
CA HIS A 105 6.39 -7.32 -6.24
C HIS A 105 6.83 -8.77 -6.54
N PRO A 106 5.91 -9.71 -6.84
CA PRO A 106 6.23 -11.13 -6.95
C PRO A 106 7.35 -11.43 -7.96
N MET A 107 7.23 -10.86 -9.17
CA MET A 107 8.22 -11.06 -10.23
C MET A 107 9.60 -10.49 -9.89
N LEU A 108 9.68 -9.23 -9.43
CA LEU A 108 10.96 -8.62 -9.02
C LEU A 108 11.62 -9.39 -7.87
N TYR A 109 10.83 -9.81 -6.88
CA TYR A 109 11.34 -10.61 -5.77
C TYR A 109 11.92 -11.94 -6.26
N HIS A 110 11.20 -12.69 -7.09
CA HIS A 110 11.72 -13.94 -7.67
C HIS A 110 12.98 -13.72 -8.52
N LEU A 111 12.99 -12.70 -9.38
CA LEU A 111 14.18 -12.36 -10.18
C LEU A 111 15.37 -11.98 -9.28
N SER A 112 15.13 -11.27 -8.19
CA SER A 112 16.17 -10.90 -7.22
C SER A 112 16.79 -12.12 -6.53
N LEU A 113 15.98 -13.14 -6.20
CA LEU A 113 16.43 -14.39 -5.61
C LEU A 113 17.27 -15.17 -6.62
N GLN A 114 16.78 -15.29 -7.87
CA GLN A 114 17.49 -15.98 -8.94
C GLN A 114 18.84 -15.30 -9.25
N GLN A 115 18.88 -13.96 -9.34
CA GLN A 115 20.11 -13.21 -9.56
C GLN A 115 21.12 -13.47 -8.44
N HIS A 116 20.67 -13.46 -7.18
CA HIS A 116 21.56 -13.70 -6.04
C HIS A 116 22.12 -15.14 -6.03
N GLN A 117 21.32 -16.13 -6.44
CA GLN A 117 21.78 -17.51 -6.58
C GLN A 117 22.86 -17.67 -7.66
N LEU A 118 22.69 -16.99 -8.81
CA LEU A 118 23.65 -17.07 -9.92
C LEU A 118 24.90 -16.21 -9.70
N HIS A 119 24.74 -15.08 -9.02
CA HIS A 119 25.78 -14.08 -8.81
C HIS A 119 25.74 -13.57 -7.36
N PRO A 120 26.22 -14.35 -6.37
CA PRO A 120 26.10 -14.01 -4.95
C PRO A 120 26.89 -12.76 -4.53
N THR A 121 27.83 -12.32 -5.36
CA THR A 121 28.62 -11.10 -5.14
C THR A 121 27.91 -9.82 -5.58
N LEU A 122 26.82 -9.92 -6.34
CA LEU A 122 26.02 -8.75 -6.71
C LEU A 122 25.15 -8.29 -5.54
N PRO A 123 24.91 -6.97 -5.40
CA PRO A 123 24.01 -6.45 -4.39
C PRO A 123 22.63 -7.13 -4.47
N HIS A 124 22.10 -7.53 -3.31
CA HIS A 124 20.78 -8.16 -3.21
C HIS A 124 19.98 -7.48 -2.11
N ARG A 125 18.76 -7.04 -2.44
CA ARG A 125 17.86 -6.40 -1.47
C ARG A 125 17.04 -7.46 -0.76
N SER A 126 17.42 -7.77 0.48
CA SER A 126 16.66 -8.66 1.37
C SER A 126 15.74 -7.91 2.33
N SER A 127 15.96 -6.60 2.51
CA SER A 127 15.19 -5.76 3.42
C SER A 127 15.07 -4.30 2.94
N THR A 128 14.18 -3.56 3.60
CA THR A 128 14.00 -2.12 3.49
C THR A 128 13.72 -1.55 4.88
N ARG A 129 13.80 -0.23 5.05
CA ARG A 129 13.46 0.41 6.34
C ARG A 129 12.14 1.15 6.28
N ASP A 130 11.58 1.32 5.10
CA ASP A 130 10.44 2.17 4.90
C ASP A 130 9.57 1.73 3.72
N VAL A 131 8.36 2.28 3.69
CA VAL A 131 7.46 2.28 2.54
C VAL A 131 7.30 3.73 2.10
N ASP A 132 7.95 4.10 1.00
CA ASP A 132 7.74 5.41 0.39
C ASP A 132 6.39 5.42 -0.36
N TYR A 133 5.52 6.39 -0.08
CA TYR A 133 4.24 6.56 -0.77
C TYR A 133 4.00 7.99 -1.25
N ILE A 134 3.21 8.13 -2.32
CA ILE A 134 2.83 9.42 -2.90
C ILE A 134 1.67 10.03 -2.10
N HIS A 135 2.03 10.77 -1.06
CA HIS A 135 1.13 11.49 -0.16
C HIS A 135 0.26 12.55 -0.83
N ARG A 136 0.82 13.40 -1.70
CA ARG A 136 0.03 14.46 -2.35
C ARG A 136 -1.14 13.91 -3.16
N SER A 137 -0.92 12.79 -3.86
CA SER A 137 -1.95 12.13 -4.65
C SER A 137 -2.96 11.43 -3.77
N PHE A 138 -2.52 10.77 -2.70
CA PHE A 138 -3.43 10.19 -1.70
C PHE A 138 -4.38 11.25 -1.11
N VAL A 139 -3.85 12.39 -0.66
CA VAL A 139 -4.66 13.48 -0.10
C VAL A 139 -5.64 14.02 -1.14
N THR A 140 -5.20 14.21 -2.38
CA THR A 140 -6.04 14.68 -3.48
C THR A 140 -7.18 13.70 -3.79
N GLU A 141 -6.88 12.40 -3.92
CA GLU A 141 -7.88 11.35 -4.15
C GLU A 141 -8.89 11.29 -2.99
N MET A 142 -8.42 11.38 -1.74
CA MET A 142 -9.29 11.37 -0.57
C MET A 142 -10.18 12.61 -0.48
N ALA A 143 -9.66 13.79 -0.83
CA ALA A 143 -10.44 15.02 -0.87
C ALA A 143 -11.58 14.94 -1.90
N GLN A 144 -11.32 14.37 -3.08
CA GLN A 144 -12.35 14.11 -4.11
C GLN A 144 -13.45 13.16 -3.61
N LEU A 145 -13.13 12.30 -2.65
CA LEU A 145 -14.07 11.39 -1.99
C LEU A 145 -14.70 11.97 -0.71
N GLY A 146 -14.51 13.27 -0.43
CA GLY A 146 -15.09 13.99 0.70
C GLY A 146 -14.35 13.81 2.03
N VAL A 147 -13.12 13.30 2.02
CA VAL A 147 -12.29 13.14 3.23
C VAL A 147 -11.27 14.27 3.31
N THR A 148 -11.56 15.28 4.13
CA THR A 148 -10.77 16.53 4.20
C THR A 148 -9.54 16.47 5.12
N ASN A 149 -9.48 15.52 6.05
CA ASN A 149 -8.38 15.34 7.01
C ASN A 149 -7.64 14.01 6.81
N ALA A 150 -7.50 13.59 5.54
CA ALA A 150 -6.89 12.32 5.19
C ALA A 150 -5.42 12.22 5.65
N ALA A 151 -4.68 13.34 5.58
CA ALA A 151 -3.27 13.40 5.94
C ALA A 151 -3.05 13.12 7.44
N GLU A 152 -3.85 13.72 8.31
CA GLU A 152 -3.77 13.52 9.77
C GLU A 152 -4.19 12.10 10.13
N LYS A 153 -5.26 11.59 9.50
CA LYS A 153 -5.76 10.24 9.73
C LYS A 153 -4.74 9.18 9.37
N ILE A 154 -4.10 9.27 8.20
CA ILE A 154 -3.08 8.28 7.81
C ILE A 154 -1.86 8.36 8.71
N LYS A 155 -1.42 9.56 9.11
CA LYS A 155 -0.31 9.74 10.07
C LYS A 155 -0.60 9.11 11.42
N ALA A 156 -1.84 9.22 11.93
CA ALA A 156 -2.24 8.54 13.16
C ALA A 156 -2.18 7.00 13.03
N CYS A 157 -2.59 6.45 11.88
CA CYS A 157 -2.51 5.01 11.58
C CYS A 157 -1.04 4.52 11.49
N ILE A 158 -0.19 5.32 10.84
CA ILE A 158 1.26 5.07 10.74
C ILE A 158 1.89 5.05 12.15
N ALA A 159 1.56 6.01 13.00
CA ALA A 159 2.06 6.07 14.37
C ALA A 159 1.59 4.88 15.23
N ALA A 160 0.30 4.52 15.14
CA ALA A 160 -0.24 3.35 15.84
C ALA A 160 0.45 2.05 15.41
N THR A 161 0.75 1.92 14.11
CA THR A 161 1.50 0.79 13.57
C THR A 161 2.95 0.78 14.05
N ALA A 162 3.61 1.95 14.06
CA ALA A 162 4.97 2.10 14.55
C ALA A 162 5.07 1.67 16.02
N GLN A 163 4.14 2.12 16.85
CA GLN A 163 4.06 1.73 18.25
C GLN A 163 3.90 0.22 18.43
N ARG A 164 3.05 -0.42 17.62
CA ARG A 164 2.79 -1.86 17.71
C ARG A 164 4.02 -2.72 17.38
N PHE A 165 4.82 -2.30 16.40
CA PHE A 165 5.95 -3.08 15.87
C PHE A 165 7.33 -2.57 16.33
N GLY A 166 7.38 -1.53 17.17
CA GLY A 166 8.63 -0.92 17.62
C GLY A 166 9.39 -0.18 16.51
N LEU A 167 8.68 0.33 15.50
CA LEU A 167 9.26 1.05 14.38
C LEU A 167 9.42 2.55 14.69
N GLY A 168 10.22 3.24 13.88
CA GLY A 168 10.20 4.70 13.83
C GLY A 168 9.01 5.24 13.04
N LEU A 169 8.68 6.52 13.22
CA LEU A 169 7.54 7.17 12.53
C LEU A 169 7.69 7.25 11.00
N ASP A 170 8.92 7.23 10.49
CA ASP A 170 9.24 7.23 9.06
C ASP A 170 9.23 5.82 8.42
N TRP A 171 8.77 4.76 9.11
CA TRP A 171 8.61 3.44 8.49
C TRP A 171 7.67 3.47 7.27
N MET A 172 6.78 4.46 7.20
CA MET A 172 5.97 4.76 6.04
C MET A 172 6.10 6.24 5.73
N ASN A 173 6.97 6.56 4.76
CA ASN A 173 7.45 7.91 4.53
C ASN A 173 6.78 8.56 3.30
N SER A 174 6.56 9.87 3.39
CA SER A 174 6.10 10.73 2.30
C SER A 174 7.12 11.80 1.90
N ASP A 175 8.29 11.88 2.54
CA ASP A 175 9.28 12.95 2.29
C ASP A 175 9.79 12.95 0.84
N ALA A 176 9.77 11.80 0.18
CA ALA A 176 10.11 11.68 -1.24
C ALA A 176 9.21 12.55 -2.13
N ASP A 177 7.99 12.87 -1.70
CA ASP A 177 7.03 13.67 -2.48
C ASP A 177 7.52 15.07 -2.79
N ILE A 178 8.26 15.70 -1.88
CA ILE A 178 8.67 17.11 -2.01
C ILE A 178 9.51 17.30 -3.28
N ALA A 179 10.25 16.28 -3.69
CA ALA A 179 11.15 16.33 -4.83
C ALA A 179 10.55 15.85 -6.17
N LEU A 180 9.34 15.25 -6.18
CA LEU A 180 8.80 14.69 -7.43
C LEU A 180 8.16 15.78 -8.31
N PRO A 181 8.35 15.70 -9.63
CA PRO A 181 7.87 16.71 -10.57
C PRO A 181 6.34 16.75 -10.61
N MET A 182 5.80 17.94 -10.80
CA MET A 182 4.42 18.15 -11.22
C MET A 182 4.39 18.41 -12.72
N ALA A 183 3.35 17.93 -13.39
CA ALA A 183 3.10 18.23 -14.80
C ALA A 183 1.90 19.18 -14.94
N THR A 184 1.81 19.87 -16.06
CA THR A 184 0.67 20.72 -16.42
C THR A 184 -0.02 20.12 -17.62
N GLY A 185 -1.32 19.82 -17.48
CA GLY A 185 -2.14 19.30 -18.57
C GLY A 185 -2.46 20.36 -19.62
N PRO A 186 -3.05 19.97 -20.76
CA PRO A 186 -3.46 20.89 -21.82
C PRO A 186 -4.43 21.99 -21.36
N GLU A 187 -5.22 21.71 -20.33
CA GLU A 187 -6.19 22.63 -19.73
C GLU A 187 -5.55 23.60 -18.70
N GLY A 188 -4.23 23.58 -18.55
CA GLY A 188 -3.51 24.37 -17.53
C GLY A 188 -3.57 23.79 -16.12
N MET A 189 -4.26 22.66 -15.94
CA MET A 189 -4.39 22.00 -14.64
C MET A 189 -3.13 21.22 -14.28
N SER A 190 -2.60 21.46 -13.08
CA SER A 190 -1.45 20.71 -12.58
C SER A 190 -1.87 19.32 -12.07
N TYR A 191 -1.06 18.30 -12.37
CA TYR A 191 -1.29 16.93 -11.92
C TYR A 191 0.02 16.24 -11.57
N ASP A 192 -0.07 15.17 -10.76
CA ASP A 192 1.06 14.29 -10.46
C ASP A 192 1.21 13.25 -11.58
N PRO A 193 2.27 13.33 -12.42
CA PRO A 193 2.44 12.43 -13.55
C PRO A 193 2.83 11.00 -13.13
N ILE A 194 3.39 10.83 -11.94
CA ILE A 194 3.80 9.53 -11.40
C ILE A 194 2.55 8.77 -10.95
N TYR A 195 1.71 9.42 -10.16
CA TYR A 195 0.43 8.86 -9.76
C TYR A 195 -0.46 8.59 -10.98
N TYR A 196 -0.61 9.58 -11.87
CA TYR A 196 -1.43 9.43 -13.09
C TYR A 196 -1.02 8.21 -13.92
N ALA A 197 0.28 8.00 -14.15
CA ALA A 197 0.78 6.82 -14.85
C ALA A 197 0.50 5.52 -14.09
N SER A 198 0.69 5.52 -12.76
CA SER A 198 0.56 4.32 -11.92
C SER A 198 -0.87 3.81 -11.79
N VAL A 199 -1.86 4.70 -11.89
CA VAL A 199 -3.29 4.35 -11.71
C VAL A 199 -4.04 4.10 -13.02
N GLN A 200 -3.34 3.98 -14.15
CA GLN A 200 -3.96 3.52 -15.39
C GLN A 200 -4.42 2.06 -15.23
N PRO A 201 -5.56 1.64 -15.83
CA PRO A 201 -6.13 0.31 -15.60
C PRO A 201 -5.15 -0.85 -15.76
N ASN A 202 -4.38 -0.85 -16.85
CA ASN A 202 -3.36 -1.86 -17.12
C ASN A 202 -2.24 -1.87 -16.06
N ASN A 203 -1.85 -0.70 -15.58
CA ASN A 203 -0.77 -0.54 -14.60
C ASN A 203 -1.22 -0.94 -13.19
N ILE A 204 -2.50 -0.72 -12.85
CA ILE A 204 -3.07 -1.22 -11.59
C ILE A 204 -2.94 -2.74 -11.53
N ASP A 205 -3.33 -3.43 -12.61
CA ASP A 205 -3.31 -4.90 -12.64
C ASP A 205 -1.88 -5.44 -12.60
N LEU A 206 -0.97 -4.84 -13.37
CA LEU A 206 0.42 -5.28 -13.45
C LEU A 206 1.26 -4.92 -12.22
N HIS A 207 0.98 -3.80 -11.56
CA HIS A 207 1.83 -3.23 -10.52
C HIS A 207 1.18 -3.17 -9.14
N THR A 208 0.03 -3.81 -8.93
CA THR A 208 -0.44 -4.07 -7.57
C THR A 208 0.50 -5.06 -6.89
N ILE A 209 1.23 -4.60 -5.88
CA ILE A 209 2.24 -5.40 -5.17
C ILE A 209 1.74 -5.99 -3.86
N TYR A 210 0.62 -5.48 -3.33
CA TYR A 210 0.03 -5.95 -2.09
C TYR A 210 -1.47 -5.62 -2.02
N ARG A 211 -2.24 -6.55 -1.47
CA ARG A 211 -3.64 -6.38 -1.06
C ARG A 211 -3.78 -6.97 0.34
N SER A 212 -4.35 -6.22 1.28
CA SER A 212 -4.60 -6.73 2.63
C SER A 212 -5.72 -7.76 2.65
N LEU A 213 -5.72 -8.63 3.65
CA LEU A 213 -6.74 -9.68 3.79
C LEU A 213 -8.14 -9.11 4.03
N ASN A 214 -8.23 -7.98 4.75
CA ASN A 214 -9.49 -7.26 4.96
C ASN A 214 -9.93 -6.42 3.73
N GLY A 215 -9.14 -6.38 2.66
CA GLY A 215 -9.42 -5.63 1.43
C GLY A 215 -9.41 -4.10 1.56
N LEU A 216 -9.01 -3.56 2.71
CA LEU A 216 -8.99 -2.12 2.97
C LEU A 216 -7.75 -1.41 2.43
N LEU A 217 -6.65 -2.12 2.19
CA LEU A 217 -5.41 -1.55 1.69
C LEU A 217 -4.97 -2.24 0.39
N THR A 218 -4.71 -1.44 -0.63
CA THR A 218 -4.02 -1.85 -1.86
C THR A 218 -2.80 -0.98 -2.07
N LEU A 219 -1.64 -1.60 -2.27
CA LEU A 219 -0.42 -0.89 -2.67
C LEU A 219 -0.14 -1.13 -4.15
N ILE A 220 0.08 -0.04 -4.88
CA ILE A 220 0.42 -0.06 -6.29
C ILE A 220 1.82 0.53 -6.44
N SER A 221 2.75 -0.25 -6.97
CA SER A 221 4.08 0.27 -7.29
C SER A 221 4.00 1.28 -8.42
N VAL A 222 4.83 2.31 -8.37
CA VAL A 222 5.07 3.15 -9.54
C VAL A 222 5.52 2.30 -10.72
N THR A 223 5.14 2.70 -11.94
CA THR A 223 5.55 2.01 -13.17
C THR A 223 7.08 1.90 -13.28
N PRO A 224 7.63 0.85 -13.93
CA PRO A 224 9.08 0.59 -13.96
C PRO A 224 9.93 1.79 -14.39
N PHE A 225 9.51 2.55 -15.41
CA PHE A 225 10.27 3.73 -15.86
C PHE A 225 10.38 4.80 -14.75
N TRP A 226 9.30 5.08 -14.02
CA TRP A 226 9.33 5.98 -12.86
C TRP A 226 10.16 5.38 -11.73
N ALA A 227 10.05 4.08 -11.45
CA ALA A 227 10.88 3.43 -10.42
C ALA A 227 12.38 3.60 -10.70
N VAL A 228 12.80 3.44 -11.97
CA VAL A 228 14.18 3.68 -12.42
C VAL A 228 14.55 5.16 -12.28
N SER A 229 13.73 6.08 -12.79
CA SER A 229 14.01 7.53 -12.69
C SER A 229 14.17 7.98 -11.25
N LEU A 230 13.29 7.56 -10.34
CA LEU A 230 13.36 7.91 -8.92
C LEU A 230 14.62 7.35 -8.26
N LYS A 231 15.05 6.14 -8.62
CA LYS A 231 16.33 5.59 -8.14
C LYS A 231 17.53 6.37 -8.63
N LEU A 232 17.54 6.80 -9.90
CA LEU A 232 18.64 7.56 -10.47
C LEU A 232 18.84 8.93 -9.79
N VAL A 233 17.75 9.58 -9.36
CA VAL A 233 17.82 10.89 -8.67
C VAL A 233 18.42 10.78 -7.26
N ARG A 234 18.19 9.67 -6.56
CA ARG A 234 18.70 9.41 -5.19
C ARG A 234 19.54 8.14 -5.14
N TYR A 235 20.43 8.00 -6.11
CA TYR A 235 21.17 6.77 -6.35
C TYR A 235 22.02 6.36 -5.15
N THR A 236 21.84 5.11 -4.74
CA THR A 236 22.71 4.40 -3.80
C THR A 236 23.31 3.17 -4.48
N PRO A 237 24.42 2.60 -3.98
CA PRO A 237 25.01 1.38 -4.57
C PRO A 237 24.03 0.20 -4.69
N GLN A 238 23.04 0.10 -3.80
CA GLN A 238 22.01 -0.93 -3.86
C GLN A 238 21.05 -0.75 -5.04
N ASP A 239 20.89 0.48 -5.54
CA ASP A 239 19.98 0.79 -6.64
C ASP A 239 20.47 0.25 -7.98
N ALA A 240 21.76 -0.03 -8.16
CA ALA A 240 22.28 -0.67 -9.36
C ALA A 240 21.55 -1.99 -9.66
N ALA A 241 21.51 -2.87 -8.66
CA ALA A 241 20.85 -4.17 -8.79
C ALA A 241 19.35 -4.02 -8.98
N ASP A 242 18.71 -3.10 -8.24
CA ASP A 242 17.28 -2.85 -8.37
C ASP A 242 16.92 -2.34 -9.78
N ILE A 243 17.70 -1.41 -10.34
CA ILE A 243 17.50 -0.87 -11.69
C ILE A 243 17.65 -1.99 -12.73
N CYS A 244 18.68 -2.84 -12.61
CA CYS A 244 18.85 -3.97 -13.53
C CYS A 244 17.64 -4.93 -13.51
N LEU A 245 17.06 -5.18 -12.33
CA LEU A 245 15.85 -6.00 -12.20
C LEU A 245 14.63 -5.30 -12.81
N LEU A 246 14.46 -4.00 -12.58
CA LEU A 246 13.37 -3.19 -13.13
C LEU A 246 13.41 -3.08 -14.66
N LEU A 247 14.59 -3.15 -15.27
CA LEU A 247 14.74 -3.13 -16.73
C LEU A 247 14.46 -4.49 -17.40
N ARG A 248 14.25 -5.55 -16.61
CA ARG A 248 13.94 -6.90 -17.10
C ARG A 248 12.45 -7.23 -17.09
N VAL A 249 11.63 -6.37 -16.47
CA VAL A 249 10.18 -6.54 -16.31
C VAL A 249 9.42 -5.56 -17.18
#